data_AF-A0A645AQV4-F1
#
_entry.id   AF-A0A645AQV4-F1
#
_cell.length_a   1.000
_cell.length_b   1.000
_cell.length_c   1.000
_cell.angle_alpha   90.00
_cell.angle_beta   90.00
_cell.angle_gamma   90.00
#
_symmetry.space_group_name_H-M   'P 1'
#
loop_
_entity.id
_entity.type
_entity.pdbx_description
1 polymer ?
#
loop_
_entity_poly.entity_id
_entity_poly.type
_entity_poly.pdbx_seq_one_letter_code
_entity_poly.pdbx_strand_id
1 'polypeptide(L)'
;MPLPGEDKMYITKGQMQDEIISFLGGRAAEEIVLKDITTGASNDIERATKIARSIVMKYGMSDKFGPVQYGDEGDEVFIGRDIGHTRNYSENTADQIDAEVKEILNFSYKEAKRILKENISILHASAKLLMEKEKITGDEFRALFITGETKENDAPADTQQMM
;
A
#
# COMPACT_ATOMS: atom_id res chain seq x y z
N MET A 1 -6.57 -6.37 -3.46
CA MET A 1 -5.83 -7.64 -3.66
C MET A 1 -5.40 -7.71 -5.12
N PRO A 2 -4.12 -7.98 -5.41
CA PRO A 2 -3.70 -8.29 -6.77
C PRO A 2 -4.45 -9.53 -7.28
N LEU A 3 -4.85 -9.51 -8.55
CA LEU A 3 -5.47 -10.66 -9.22
C LEU A 3 -4.39 -11.71 -9.53
N PRO A 4 -4.67 -13.02 -9.41
CA PRO A 4 -3.71 -14.06 -9.77
C PRO A 4 -3.42 -14.02 -11.28
N GLY A 5 -2.15 -13.87 -11.66
CA GLY A 5 -1.69 -13.90 -13.04
C GLY A 5 -0.16 -13.97 -13.10
N GLU A 6 0.33 -14.95 -13.87
CA GLU A 6 1.72 -15.42 -14.02
C GLU A 6 2.48 -15.71 -12.72
N ASP A 7 3.09 -16.89 -12.64
CA ASP A 7 4.02 -17.26 -11.57
C ASP A 7 5.26 -16.36 -11.67
N LYS A 8 5.18 -15.17 -11.07
CA LYS A 8 6.29 -14.23 -11.05
C LYS A 8 7.36 -14.77 -10.11
N MET A 9 8.38 -15.41 -10.67
CA MET A 9 9.55 -15.87 -9.92
C MET A 9 10.31 -14.74 -9.21
N TYR A 10 10.10 -13.48 -9.62
CA TYR A 10 10.81 -12.32 -9.07
C TYR A 10 9.87 -11.12 -8.87
N ILE A 11 10.02 -10.44 -7.73
CA ILE A 11 9.29 -9.23 -7.37
C ILE A 11 10.29 -8.08 -7.21
N THR A 12 10.02 -6.95 -7.86
CA THR A 12 10.87 -5.75 -7.78
C THR A 12 10.58 -4.93 -6.52
N LYS A 13 11.54 -4.10 -6.08
CA LYS A 13 11.35 -3.13 -4.97
C LYS A 13 10.09 -2.27 -5.18
N GLY A 14 9.88 -1.78 -6.39
CA GLY A 14 8.71 -0.97 -6.74
C GLY A 14 7.39 -1.73 -6.54
N GLN A 15 7.32 -2.99 -6.98
CA GLN A 15 6.13 -3.81 -6.78
C GLN A 15 5.85 -4.10 -5.30
N MET A 16 6.88 -4.37 -4.49
CA MET A 16 6.72 -4.53 -3.05
C MET A 16 6.20 -3.23 -2.40
N GLN A 17 6.68 -2.09 -2.87
CA GLN A 17 6.24 -0.78 -2.39
C GLN A 17 4.80 -0.47 -2.80
N ASP A 18 4.41 -0.78 -4.04
CA ASP A 18 3.02 -0.67 -4.50
C ASP A 18 2.07 -1.57 -3.69
N GLU A 19 2.54 -2.76 -3.32
CA GLU A 19 1.79 -3.68 -2.47
C GLU A 19 1.58 -3.10 -1.05
N ILE A 20 2.62 -2.50 -0.45
CA ILE A 20 2.52 -1.78 0.82
C ILE A 20 1.51 -0.63 0.71
N ILE A 21 1.57 0.17 -0.35
CA ILE A 21 0.63 1.26 -0.62
C ILE A 21 -0.81 0.71 -0.67
N SER A 22 -1.03 -0.41 -1.37
CA SER A 22 -2.34 -1.05 -1.45
C SER A 22 -2.85 -1.53 -0.09
N PHE A 23 -2.01 -2.15 0.74
CA PHE A 23 -2.41 -2.59 2.09
C PHE A 23 -2.81 -1.40 2.97
N LEU A 24 -2.07 -0.30 2.87
CA LEU A 24 -2.33 0.89 3.67
C LEU A 24 -3.51 1.74 3.17
N GLY A 25 -4.09 1.42 2.01
CA GLY A 25 -5.19 2.14 1.40
C GLY A 25 -6.47 2.16 2.25
N GLY A 26 -6.86 1.03 2.86
CA GLY A 26 -8.07 0.97 3.68
C GLY A 26 -8.01 1.92 4.88
N ARG A 27 -6.90 1.85 5.62
CA ARG A 27 -6.60 2.75 6.75
C ARG A 27 -6.58 4.21 6.33
N ALA A 28 -5.94 4.51 5.19
CA ALA A 28 -5.87 5.87 4.66
C ALA A 28 -7.26 6.41 4.29
N ALA A 29 -8.12 5.57 3.72
CA ALA A 29 -9.50 5.94 3.37
C ALA A 29 -10.33 6.26 4.62
N GLU A 30 -10.23 5.47 5.69
CA GLU A 30 -10.86 5.76 6.98
C GLU A 30 -10.43 7.13 7.51
N GLU A 31 -9.12 7.40 7.57
CA GLU A 31 -8.61 8.68 8.09
C GLU A 31 -9.10 9.87 7.25
N ILE A 32 -9.15 9.72 5.93
CA ILE A 32 -9.58 10.81 5.03
C ILE A 32 -11.07 11.08 5.15
N VAL A 33 -11.91 10.05 5.11
CA VAL A 33 -13.37 10.18 4.97
C VAL A 33 -14.06 10.20 6.34
N LEU A 34 -13.68 9.29 7.23
CA LEU A 34 -14.29 9.13 8.55
C LEU A 34 -13.65 10.03 9.61
N LYS A 35 -12.49 10.64 9.32
CA LYS A 35 -11.70 11.45 10.27
C LYS A 35 -11.33 10.71 11.56
N ASP A 36 -11.37 9.38 11.50
CA ASP A 36 -11.05 8.47 12.57
C ASP A 36 -10.50 7.19 11.97
N ILE A 37 -10.02 6.31 12.84
CA ILE A 37 -9.22 5.16 12.50
C ILE A 37 -9.68 3.91 13.26
N THR A 38 -9.88 2.79 12.58
CA THR A 38 -10.39 1.57 13.20
C THR A 38 -9.32 0.49 13.38
N THR A 39 -9.65 -0.57 14.11
CA THR A 39 -8.81 -1.78 14.24
C THR A 39 -8.89 -2.70 13.03
N GLY A 40 -9.75 -2.39 12.04
CA GLY A 40 -10.00 -3.22 10.86
C GLY A 40 -8.79 -3.40 9.95
N ALA A 41 -7.87 -2.42 9.93
CA ALA A 41 -6.66 -2.46 9.12
C ALA A 41 -5.47 -3.22 9.77
N SER A 42 -5.67 -3.89 10.91
CA SER A 42 -4.59 -4.56 11.66
C SER A 42 -3.79 -5.57 10.83
N ASN A 43 -4.46 -6.48 10.12
CA ASN A 43 -3.81 -7.46 9.24
C ASN A 43 -3.06 -6.79 8.08
N ASP A 44 -3.58 -5.70 7.53
CA ASP A 44 -2.92 -4.98 6.44
C ASP A 44 -1.64 -4.28 6.92
N ILE A 45 -1.67 -3.68 8.12
CA ILE A 45 -0.49 -3.08 8.76
C ILE A 45 0.58 -4.15 9.04
N GLU A 46 0.18 -5.33 9.52
CA GLU A 46 1.10 -6.43 9.76
C GLU A 46 1.79 -6.89 8.46
N ARG A 47 1.02 -7.09 7.39
CA ARG A 47 1.55 -7.49 6.08
C ARG A 47 2.46 -6.43 5.47
N ALA A 48 2.02 -5.17 5.48
CA ALA A 48 2.83 -4.02 5.05
C ALA A 48 4.17 -3.97 5.80
N THR A 49 4.15 -4.17 7.12
CA THR A 49 5.36 -4.16 7.95
C THR A 49 6.29 -5.32 7.61
N LYS A 50 5.76 -6.52 7.37
CA LYS A 50 6.56 -7.69 6.95
C LYS A 50 7.25 -7.47 5.60
N ILE A 51 6.53 -6.89 4.63
CA ILE A 51 7.08 -6.57 3.32
C ILE A 51 8.18 -5.52 3.46
N ALA A 52 7.92 -4.43 4.20
CA ALA A 52 8.92 -3.37 4.45
C ALA A 52 10.17 -3.92 5.15
N ARG A 53 10.03 -4.79 6.15
CA ARG A 53 11.16 -5.49 6.77
C ARG A 53 11.92 -6.36 5.77
N SER A 54 11.21 -7.06 4.87
CA SER A 54 11.84 -7.90 3.85
C SER A 54 12.64 -7.09 2.82
N ILE A 55 12.14 -5.91 2.42
CA ILE A 55 12.87 -4.95 1.56
C ILE A 55 14.23 -4.61 2.19
N VAL A 56 14.25 -4.31 3.49
CA VAL A 56 15.45 -3.86 4.21
C VAL A 56 16.38 -5.02 4.57
N MET A 57 15.83 -6.07 5.17
CA MET A 57 16.63 -7.12 5.81
C MET A 57 16.91 -8.32 4.92
N LYS A 58 15.96 -8.73 4.07
CA LYS A 58 16.09 -9.98 3.31
C LYS A 58 16.66 -9.75 1.92
N TYR A 59 16.13 -8.76 1.22
CA TYR A 59 16.43 -8.56 -0.20
C TYR A 59 17.51 -7.51 -0.47
N GLY A 60 18.02 -6.83 0.55
CA GLY A 60 19.06 -5.80 0.40
C GLY A 60 18.64 -4.66 -0.54
N MET A 61 17.35 -4.30 -0.52
CA MET A 61 16.75 -3.32 -1.43
C MET A 61 16.72 -1.90 -0.84
N SER A 62 17.28 -1.69 0.36
CA SER A 62 17.46 -0.36 0.93
C SER A 62 18.75 0.28 0.41
N ASP A 63 18.65 1.52 -0.06
CA ASP A 63 19.82 2.28 -0.54
C ASP A 63 20.79 2.61 0.59
N LYS A 64 20.28 2.70 1.84
CA LYS A 64 21.06 2.98 3.05
C LYS A 64 21.91 1.78 3.48
N PHE A 65 21.34 0.58 3.38
CA PHE A 65 21.98 -0.65 3.83
C PHE A 65 22.70 -1.40 2.70
N GLY A 66 22.32 -1.13 1.45
CA GLY A 66 22.85 -1.82 0.29
C GLY A 66 22.45 -3.29 0.21
N PRO A 67 23.12 -4.08 -0.64
CA PRO A 67 22.78 -5.47 -0.91
C PRO A 67 23.30 -6.40 0.20
N VAL A 68 22.87 -6.18 1.44
CA VAL A 68 23.24 -6.97 2.62
C VAL A 68 22.00 -7.62 3.20
N GLN A 69 22.11 -8.91 3.54
CA GLN A 69 21.09 -9.63 4.27
C GLN A 69 21.35 -9.52 5.77
N TYR A 70 20.31 -9.14 6.53
CA TYR A 70 20.29 -9.04 7.99
C TYR A 70 19.35 -10.10 8.58
N GLY A 71 19.77 -10.68 9.71
CA GLY A 71 19.12 -11.85 10.29
C GLY A 71 19.63 -13.16 9.68
N ASP A 72 19.35 -14.26 10.37
CA ASP A 72 19.61 -15.61 9.87
C ASP A 72 18.29 -16.17 9.34
N GLU A 73 18.23 -16.57 8.07
CA GLU A 73 17.13 -17.42 7.55
C GLU A 73 17.40 -18.88 7.89
N GLY A 74 17.80 -19.14 9.13
CA GLY A 74 17.94 -20.49 9.67
C GLY A 74 16.57 -21.09 9.97
N ASP A 75 15.81 -21.42 8.93
CA ASP A 75 14.62 -22.27 8.99
C ASP A 75 14.98 -23.75 9.23
N GLU A 76 16.16 -24.04 9.79
CA GLU A 76 16.44 -25.34 10.39
C GLU A 76 16.06 -25.30 11.86
N VAL A 77 14.81 -25.69 12.14
CA VAL A 77 14.36 -26.12 13.46
C VAL A 77 15.14 -27.38 13.82
N PHE A 78 16.36 -27.20 14.32
CA PHE A 78 17.12 -28.30 14.91
C PHE A 78 16.44 -28.64 16.25
N ILE A 79 15.72 -29.75 16.28
CA ILE A 79 15.01 -30.25 17.47
C ILE A 79 16.04 -30.45 18.58
N GLY A 80 16.07 -29.53 19.54
CA GLY A 80 16.89 -29.67 20.74
C GLY A 80 17.88 -28.54 21.00
N ARG A 81 17.40 -27.29 21.02
CA ARG A 81 17.87 -26.27 21.98
C ARG A 81 16.97 -25.05 21.92
N ASP A 82 16.72 -24.45 23.07
CA ASP A 82 16.31 -23.05 23.18
C ASP A 82 17.34 -22.18 22.44
N ILE A 83 17.15 -21.93 21.15
CA ILE A 83 17.99 -21.03 20.37
C ILE A 83 17.24 -19.70 20.30
N GLY A 84 17.56 -18.81 21.24
CA GLY A 84 17.19 -17.41 21.11
C GLY A 84 17.70 -16.89 19.77
N HIS A 85 16.78 -16.35 18.95
CA HIS A 85 17.09 -15.70 17.68
C HIS A 85 18.28 -14.76 17.87
N THR A 86 19.47 -15.21 17.49
CA THR A 86 20.69 -14.45 17.69
C THR A 86 20.76 -13.49 16.52
N ARG A 87 20.43 -12.21 16.77
CA ARG A 87 20.59 -11.17 15.75
C ARG A 87 22.06 -11.13 15.34
N ASN A 88 22.34 -11.26 14.05
CA ASN A 88 23.70 -11.15 13.49
C ASN A 88 24.13 -9.69 13.25
N TYR A 89 23.48 -8.73 13.91
CA TYR A 89 23.71 -7.30 13.77
C TYR A 89 23.61 -6.59 15.12
N SER A 90 24.29 -5.44 15.24
CA SER A 90 24.34 -4.65 16.47
C SER A 90 22.99 -4.00 16.80
N GLU A 91 22.78 -3.59 18.06
CA GLU A 91 21.59 -2.81 18.45
C GLU A 91 21.47 -1.53 17.63
N ASN A 92 22.58 -0.83 17.40
CA ASN A 92 22.60 0.34 16.53
C ASN A 92 22.10 0.03 15.12
N THR A 93 22.46 -1.13 14.55
CA THR A 93 21.94 -1.56 13.24
C THR A 93 20.45 -1.87 13.32
N ALA A 94 19.99 -2.49 14.41
CA ALA A 94 18.57 -2.77 14.64
C ALA A 94 17.73 -1.48 14.64
N ASP A 95 18.19 -0.46 15.35
CA ASP A 95 17.52 0.86 15.40
C ASP A 95 17.46 1.51 14.01
N GLN A 96 18.54 1.40 13.24
CA GLN A 96 18.57 1.90 11.87
C GLN A 96 17.62 1.14 10.94
N ILE A 97 17.47 -0.17 11.12
CA ILE A 97 16.53 -1.01 10.36
C ILE A 97 15.10 -0.59 10.68
N ASP A 98 14.76 -0.43 11.96
CA ASP A 98 13.42 -0.01 12.36
C ASP A 98 13.08 1.40 11.86
N ALA A 99 14.07 2.32 11.85
CA ALA A 99 13.92 3.64 11.24
C ALA A 99 13.62 3.55 9.73
N GLU A 100 14.39 2.74 8.99
CA GLU A 100 14.20 2.54 7.54
C GLU A 100 12.82 1.94 7.22
N VAL A 101 12.40 0.91 7.98
CA VAL A 101 11.07 0.29 7.84
C VAL A 101 9.97 1.34 8.07
N LYS A 102 10.13 2.17 9.10
CA LYS A 102 9.18 3.25 9.40
C LYS A 102 9.14 4.30 8.27
N GLU A 103 10.27 4.62 7.65
CA GLU A 103 10.33 5.54 6.50
C GLU A 103 9.57 4.99 5.29
N ILE A 104 9.77 3.71 4.94
CA ILE A 104 9.05 3.02 3.85
C ILE A 104 7.54 3.05 4.11
N LEU A 105 7.10 2.70 5.32
CA LEU A 105 5.69 2.69 5.69
C LEU A 105 5.08 4.10 5.67
N ASN A 106 5.78 5.09 6.19
CA ASN A 106 5.31 6.48 6.20
C ASN A 106 5.20 7.05 4.79
N PHE A 107 6.18 6.78 3.93
CA PHE A 107 6.10 7.16 2.52
C PHE A 107 4.87 6.52 1.87
N SER A 108 4.73 5.21 2.02
CA SER A 108 3.64 4.45 1.39
C SER A 108 2.26 4.89 1.90
N TYR A 109 2.15 5.24 3.19
CA TYR A 109 0.92 5.78 3.76
C TYR A 109 0.57 7.16 3.20
N LYS A 110 1.56 8.05 3.06
CA LYS A 110 1.38 9.37 2.43
C LYS A 110 0.93 9.20 0.98
N GLU A 111 1.51 8.25 0.26
CA GLU A 111 1.20 7.99 -1.14
C GLU A 111 -0.20 7.40 -1.31
N ALA A 112 -0.60 6.43 -0.48
CA ALA A 112 -1.97 5.93 -0.43
C ALA A 112 -2.97 7.08 -0.20
N LYS A 113 -2.67 7.99 0.74
CA LYS A 113 -3.50 9.17 1.00
C LYS A 113 -3.56 10.12 -0.20
N ARG A 114 -2.45 10.33 -0.92
CA ARG A 114 -2.39 11.17 -2.12
C ARG A 114 -3.29 10.60 -3.21
N ILE A 115 -3.13 9.32 -3.55
CA ILE A 115 -3.92 8.62 -4.56
C ILE A 115 -5.42 8.68 -4.23
N LEU A 116 -5.81 8.41 -2.98
CA LEU A 116 -7.20 8.46 -2.54
C LEU A 116 -7.80 9.87 -2.62
N LYS A 117 -7.02 10.91 -2.30
CA LYS A 117 -7.46 12.30 -2.41
C LYS A 117 -7.65 12.75 -3.85
N GLU A 118 -6.73 12.38 -4.73
CA GLU A 118 -6.83 12.68 -6.16
C GLU A 118 -8.04 12.00 -6.80
N ASN A 119 -8.42 10.83 -6.28
CA ASN A 119 -9.54 10.04 -6.76
C ASN A 119 -10.74 10.05 -5.78
N ILE A 120 -10.94 11.14 -5.03
CA ILE A 120 -11.93 11.19 -3.94
C ILE A 120 -13.37 10.98 -4.45
N SER A 121 -13.68 11.48 -5.64
CA SER A 121 -14.98 11.27 -6.29
C SER A 121 -15.25 9.80 -6.56
N ILE A 122 -14.23 9.07 -7.03
CA ILE A 122 -14.30 7.63 -7.29
C ILE A 122 -14.42 6.85 -5.99
N LEU A 123 -13.71 7.24 -4.92
CA LEU A 123 -13.85 6.62 -3.61
C LEU A 123 -15.30 6.70 -3.10
N HIS A 124 -15.91 7.87 -3.18
CA HIS A 124 -17.31 8.07 -2.79
C HIS A 124 -18.30 7.31 -3.68
N ALA A 125 -18.08 7.32 -5.01
CA ALA A 125 -18.92 6.58 -5.95
C ALA A 125 -18.84 5.06 -5.70
N SER A 126 -17.63 4.56 -5.41
CA SER A 126 -17.41 3.15 -5.07
C SER A 126 -18.13 2.75 -3.79
N ALA A 127 -18.03 3.58 -2.75
CA ALA A 127 -18.73 3.34 -1.48
C ALA A 127 -20.26 3.33 -1.67
N LYS A 128 -20.81 4.27 -2.44
CA LYS A 128 -22.24 4.31 -2.75
C LYS A 128 -22.69 3.06 -3.50
N LEU A 129 -21.94 2.64 -4.52
CA LEU A 129 -22.27 1.46 -5.30
C LEU A 129 -22.20 0.17 -4.45
N LEU A 130 -21.22 0.08 -3.56
CA LEU A 130 -21.11 -1.03 -2.60
C LEU A 130 -22.26 -1.04 -1.58
N MET A 131 -22.77 0.12 -1.16
CA MET A 131 -23.96 0.16 -0.31
C MET A 131 -25.22 -0.35 -1.02
N GLU A 132 -25.32 -0.16 -2.34
CA GLU A 132 -26.47 -0.60 -3.14
C GLU A 132 -26.39 -2.09 -3.51
N LYS A 133 -25.19 -2.60 -3.80
CA LYS A 133 -24.99 -3.96 -4.36
C LYS A 133 -24.32 -4.95 -3.42
N GLU A 134 -23.77 -4.50 -2.30
CA GLU A 134 -22.87 -5.23 -1.37
C GLU A 134 -21.55 -5.71 -1.99
N LYS A 135 -21.53 -6.05 -3.29
CA LYS A 135 -20.38 -6.50 -4.05
C LYS A 135 -20.37 -5.84 -5.42
N ILE A 136 -19.19 -5.47 -5.89
CA ILE A 136 -18.97 -4.94 -7.23
C ILE A 136 -17.86 -5.73 -7.92
N THR A 137 -18.00 -5.94 -9.22
CA THR A 137 -16.97 -6.56 -10.05
C THR A 137 -15.86 -5.58 -10.38
N GLY A 138 -14.70 -6.10 -10.80
CA GLY A 138 -13.59 -5.25 -11.24
C GLY A 138 -13.94 -4.36 -12.43
N ASP A 139 -14.79 -4.84 -13.34
CA ASP A 139 -15.27 -4.04 -14.49
C ASP A 139 -16.20 -2.92 -14.06
N GLU A 140 -17.12 -3.18 -13.13
CA GLU A 140 -17.99 -2.13 -12.56
C GLU A 140 -17.19 -1.06 -11.83
N PHE A 141 -16.16 -1.46 -11.07
CA PHE A 141 -15.26 -0.50 -10.43
C PHE A 141 -14.48 0.33 -11.46
N ARG A 142 -13.93 -0.31 -12.51
CA ARG A 142 -13.22 0.39 -13.59
C ARG A 142 -14.11 1.39 -14.34
N ALA A 143 -15.39 1.07 -14.51
CA ALA A 143 -16.35 1.97 -15.16
C ALA A 143 -16.54 3.30 -14.41
N LEU A 144 -16.31 3.33 -13.10
CA LEU A 144 -16.38 4.56 -12.31
C LEU A 144 -15.32 5.58 -12.75
N PHE A 145 -14.14 5.14 -13.19
CA PHE A 145 -13.06 6.01 -13.63
C PHE A 145 -13.36 6.69 -14.98
N ILE A 146 -14.04 5.99 -15.89
CA ILE A 146 -14.36 6.51 -17.24
C ILE A 146 -15.44 7.60 -17.17
N THR A 147 -16.41 7.43 -16.26
CA THR A 147 -17.54 8.36 -16.09
C THR A 147 -17.18 9.64 -15.32
N GLY A 148 -15.99 9.68 -14.69
CA GLY A 148 -15.46 10.84 -13.99
C GLY A 148 -14.83 11.90 -14.91
N GLU A 149 -14.41 11.53 -16.12
CA GLU A 149 -13.75 12.46 -17.08
C GLU A 149 -14.75 13.30 -17.91
N THR A 150 -16.04 12.96 -17.91
CA THR A 150 -17.03 13.58 -18.83
C THR A 150 -17.93 14.65 -18.21
N LYS A 151 -17.50 15.39 -17.18
CA LYS A 151 -18.34 16.45 -16.57
C LYS A 151 -17.75 17.87 -16.50
N GLU A 152 -16.70 18.19 -17.27
CA GLU A 152 -16.17 19.55 -17.34
C GLU A 152 -16.21 20.25 -18.71
N ASN A 153 -16.71 19.62 -19.79
CA ASN A 153 -16.69 20.25 -21.13
C ASN A 153 -18.05 20.59 -21.77
N ASP A 154 -19.18 20.41 -21.08
CA ASP A 154 -20.49 20.84 -21.59
C ASP A 154 -20.99 22.08 -20.83
N ALA A 155 -20.34 23.22 -21.06
CA ALA A 155 -20.98 24.51 -20.88
C ALA A 155 -21.57 24.93 -22.24
N PRO A 156 -22.87 25.26 -22.34
CA PRO A 156 -23.44 25.73 -23.59
C PRO A 156 -22.81 27.08 -23.94
N ALA A 157 -22.27 27.19 -25.16
CA ALA A 157 -21.85 28.45 -25.75
C ALA A 157 -23.08 29.35 -25.90
N ASP A 158 -23.34 30.15 -24.87
CA ASP A 158 -24.45 31.09 -24.90
C ASP A 158 -24.12 32.20 -25.89
N THR A 159 -25.06 32.37 -26.80
CA THR A 159 -24.98 33.29 -27.93
C THR A 159 -25.54 34.62 -27.47
N GLN A 160 -24.72 35.69 -27.41
CA GLN A 160 -25.23 37.06 -27.50
C GLN A 160 -24.13 38.11 -27.80
N GLN A 161 -24.03 38.44 -29.10
CA GLN A 161 -24.40 39.74 -29.66
C GLN A 161 -23.95 41.00 -28.90
N MET A 162 -23.04 41.81 -29.47
CA MET A 162 -23.26 43.23 -29.79
C MET A 162 -21.98 43.92 -30.31
N MET A 163 -22.17 44.65 -31.42
CA MET A 163 -21.30 45.60 -32.13
C MET A 163 -20.32 45.05 -33.17
#